data_AF-B6WAM5-F1
#
_entry.id   AF-B6WAM5-F1
#
_cell.length_a   1.000
_cell.length_b   1.000
_cell.length_c   1.000
_cell.angle_alpha   90.00
_cell.angle_beta   90.00
_cell.angle_gamma   90.00
#
_symmetry.space_group_name_H-M   'P 1'
#
loop_
_entity.id
_entity.type
_entity.pdbx_description
1 polymer ?
#
loop_
_entity_poly.entity_id
_entity_poly.type
_entity_poly.pdbx_seq_one_letter_code
_entity_poly.pdbx_strand_id
1 'polypeptide(L)'
;MASNHLPNFFEDLLESLDENIELFAPDLIGYGESSYENKHKEMADWAKDLKYFSQKLNLKNFSLAGWSLGGLVAMEFAGLYPDLIKNLILIASVGVKGFIMPKDKQAKDDDSKLKLPNF
;
A
#
# COMPACT_ATOMS: atom_id res chain seq x y z
N MET A 1 12.61 -30.49 0.71
CA MET A 1 12.32 -29.54 1.80
C MET A 1 11.46 -28.46 1.19
N ALA A 2 10.16 -28.40 1.51
CA ALA A 2 9.31 -27.34 1.01
C ALA A 2 9.70 -26.05 1.76
N SER A 3 10.17 -25.02 1.07
CA SER A 3 10.31 -23.71 1.71
C SER A 3 8.89 -23.20 1.96
N ASN A 4 8.60 -22.87 3.23
CA ASN A 4 7.38 -22.19 3.61
C ASN A 4 7.49 -20.72 3.20
N HIS A 5 7.52 -20.43 1.90
CA HIS A 5 7.34 -19.05 1.44
C HIS A 5 5.86 -18.70 1.59
N LEU A 6 5.57 -17.72 2.45
CA LEU A 6 4.29 -17.02 2.41
C LEU A 6 4.13 -16.45 0.99
N PRO A 7 2.92 -16.47 0.40
CA PRO A 7 2.72 -15.95 -0.95
C PRO A 7 3.10 -14.47 -0.97
N ASN A 8 4.11 -14.13 -1.79
CA ASN A 8 4.51 -12.76 -2.02
C ASN A 8 3.52 -12.14 -3.01
N PHE A 9 2.76 -11.13 -2.57
CA PHE A 9 1.68 -10.55 -3.38
C PHE A 9 2.12 -10.01 -4.75
N PHE A 10 3.39 -9.67 -4.89
CA PHE A 10 3.96 -9.14 -6.12
C PHE A 10 4.86 -10.15 -6.85
N GLU A 11 4.88 -11.43 -6.48
CA GLU A 11 5.76 -12.45 -7.09
C GLU A 11 5.52 -12.60 -8.60
N ASP A 12 4.27 -12.83 -9.01
CA ASP A 12 3.93 -12.90 -10.45
C ASP A 12 4.25 -11.59 -11.19
N LEU A 13 4.06 -10.44 -10.53
CA LEU A 13 4.41 -9.14 -11.11
C LEU A 13 5.93 -9.00 -11.28
N LEU A 14 6.70 -9.38 -10.25
CA LEU A 14 8.16 -9.39 -10.25
C LEU A 14 8.71 -10.26 -11.38
N GLU A 15 8.11 -11.43 -11.62
CA GLU A 15 8.53 -12.37 -12.66
C GLU A 15 8.09 -11.97 -14.07
N SER A 16 6.99 -11.21 -14.20
CA SER A 16 6.43 -10.84 -15.51
C SER A 16 6.98 -9.53 -16.09
N LEU A 17 7.68 -8.72 -15.29
CA LEU A 17 8.22 -7.44 -15.74
C LEU A 17 9.50 -7.60 -16.56
N ASP A 18 9.73 -6.61 -17.43
CA ASP A 18 10.95 -6.54 -18.24
C ASP A 18 12.19 -6.53 -17.33
N GLU A 19 13.20 -7.33 -17.69
CA GLU A 19 14.45 -7.47 -16.94
C GLU A 19 15.22 -6.15 -16.75
N ASN A 20 14.92 -5.13 -17.55
CA ASN A 20 15.49 -3.79 -17.41
C ASN A 20 14.81 -2.94 -16.32
N ILE A 21 13.75 -3.44 -15.69
CA ILE A 21 13.05 -2.78 -14.59
C ILE A 21 13.57 -3.33 -13.26
N GLU A 22 14.28 -2.49 -12.51
CA GLU A 22 14.64 -2.81 -11.14
C GLU A 22 13.43 -2.59 -10.22
N LEU A 23 13.01 -3.65 -9.52
CA LEU A 23 11.83 -3.63 -8.65
C LEU A 23 12.21 -3.89 -7.20
N PHE A 24 11.59 -3.12 -6.30
CA PHE A 24 11.69 -3.28 -4.87
C PHE A 24 10.29 -3.42 -4.27
N ALA A 25 10.07 -4.47 -3.48
CA ALA A 25 8.81 -4.74 -2.78
C ALA A 25 9.10 -4.98 -1.29
N PRO A 26 9.28 -3.92 -0.48
CA PRO A 26 9.56 -4.07 0.94
C PRO A 26 8.30 -4.44 1.72
N ASP A 27 8.44 -5.32 2.70
CA ASP A 27 7.42 -5.54 3.71
C ASP A 27 7.32 -4.32 4.63
N LEU A 28 6.12 -3.75 4.74
CA LEU A 28 5.85 -2.63 5.64
C LEU A 28 5.94 -3.09 7.11
N ILE A 29 6.33 -2.19 8.02
CA ILE A 29 6.27 -2.46 9.47
C ILE A 29 4.86 -2.93 9.87
N GLY A 30 4.81 -4.06 10.57
CA GLY A 30 3.57 -4.76 10.91
C GLY A 30 3.00 -5.69 9.82
N TYR A 31 3.76 -5.98 8.76
CA TYR A 31 3.38 -6.90 7.68
C TYR A 31 4.56 -7.80 7.30
N GLY A 32 4.25 -8.97 6.73
CA GLY A 32 5.25 -9.91 6.22
C GLY A 32 6.32 -10.25 7.27
N GLU A 33 7.59 -10.17 6.87
CA GLU A 33 8.77 -10.41 7.71
C GLU A 33 9.27 -9.15 8.44
N SER A 34 8.67 -7.99 8.20
CA SER A 34 9.01 -6.74 8.89
C SER A 34 8.54 -6.75 10.36
N SER A 35 9.20 -5.97 11.22
CA SER A 35 8.94 -5.97 12.66
C SER A 35 7.49 -5.60 13.03
N TYR A 36 6.96 -6.23 14.08
CA TYR A 36 5.63 -5.95 14.65
C TYR A 36 5.69 -5.20 16.00
N GLU A 37 6.89 -4.96 16.54
CA GLU A 37 7.09 -4.36 17.86
C GLU A 37 6.87 -2.83 17.88
N ASN A 38 7.20 -2.15 16.77
CA ASN A 38 7.07 -0.69 16.64
C ASN A 38 5.81 -0.34 15.84
N LYS A 39 4.64 -0.46 16.48
CA LYS A 39 3.36 -0.22 15.80
C LYS A 39 3.21 1.22 15.35
N HIS A 40 3.06 1.41 14.04
CA HIS A 40 2.71 2.69 13.44
C HIS A 40 1.32 3.12 13.85
N LYS A 41 1.16 4.44 14.02
CA LYS A 41 -0.09 5.04 14.47
C LYS A 41 -0.74 5.86 13.37
N GLU A 42 0.07 6.50 12.54
CA GLU A 42 -0.37 7.38 11.47
C GLU A 42 0.11 6.86 10.11
N MET A 43 -0.63 7.15 9.03
CA MET A 43 -0.21 6.76 7.67
C MET A 43 1.18 7.31 7.31
N ALA A 44 1.50 8.50 7.81
CA ALA A 44 2.79 9.15 7.63
C ALA A 44 3.98 8.32 8.17
N ASP A 45 3.77 7.40 9.11
CA ASP A 45 4.85 6.59 9.67
C ASP A 45 5.35 5.55 8.64
N TRP A 46 4.44 4.85 7.94
CA TRP A 46 4.81 3.99 6.82
C TRP A 46 5.46 4.77 5.67
N ALA A 47 4.97 5.98 5.38
CA ALA A 47 5.58 6.84 4.35
C ALA A 47 7.03 7.24 4.71
N LYS A 48 7.30 7.56 5.98
CA LYS A 48 8.67 7.85 6.45
C LYS A 48 9.59 6.64 6.33
N ASP A 49 9.09 5.44 6.60
CA ASP A 49 9.87 4.20 6.44
C ASP A 49 10.23 3.95 4.98
N LEU A 50 9.28 4.12 4.05
CA LEU A 50 9.56 4.03 2.62
C LEU A 50 10.60 5.06 2.18
N LYS A 51 10.59 6.27 2.78
CA LYS A 51 11.56 7.31 2.48
C LYS A 51 12.93 6.97 3.05
N TYR A 52 12.99 6.35 4.23
CA TYR A 52 14.22 5.83 4.78
C TYR A 52 14.78 4.68 3.93
N PHE A 53 13.93 3.76 3.49
CA PHE A 53 14.28 2.68 2.57
C PHE A 53 14.83 3.22 1.25
N SER A 54 14.15 4.19 0.63
CA SER A 54 14.60 4.81 -0.62
C SER A 54 15.95 5.50 -0.45
N GLN A 55 16.20 6.16 0.69
CA GLN A 55 17.48 6.77 1.01
C GLN A 55 18.61 5.74 1.15
N LYS A 56 18.35 4.59 1.80
CA LYS A 56 19.35 3.52 1.96
C LYS A 56 19.78 2.91 0.64
N LEU A 57 18.86 2.82 -0.31
CA LEU A 57 19.11 2.32 -1.65
C LEU A 57 19.49 3.41 -2.65
N ASN A 58 19.61 4.67 -2.21
CA ASN A 58 19.87 5.84 -3.07
C ASN A 58 18.87 6.02 -4.22
N LEU A 59 17.63 5.60 -4.03
CA LEU A 59 16.57 5.71 -5.04
C LEU A 59 16.09 7.17 -5.15
N LYS A 60 16.00 7.66 -6.38
CA LYS A 60 15.47 8.98 -6.74
C LYS A 60 14.70 8.88 -8.05
N ASN A 61 13.67 9.71 -8.22
CA ASN A 61 12.87 9.77 -9.44
C ASN A 61 12.30 8.39 -9.85
N PHE A 62 11.86 7.61 -8.87
CA PHE A 62 11.34 6.24 -9.08
C PHE A 62 9.82 6.24 -9.23
N SER A 63 9.25 5.18 -9.79
CA SER A 63 7.78 4.99 -9.78
C SER A 63 7.37 4.28 -8.50
N LEU A 64 6.35 4.79 -7.81
CA LEU A 64 5.82 4.19 -6.59
C LEU A 64 4.45 3.58 -6.86
N ALA A 65 4.31 2.28 -6.64
CA ALA A 65 3.06 1.55 -6.77
C ALA A 65 2.53 1.13 -5.40
N GLY A 66 1.22 1.27 -5.17
CA GLY A 66 0.56 0.85 -3.94
C GLY A 66 -0.75 0.14 -4.21
N TRP A 67 -0.92 -1.05 -3.61
CA TRP A 67 -2.14 -1.83 -3.68
C TRP A 67 -2.96 -1.74 -2.39
N SER A 68 -4.28 -1.56 -2.48
CA SER A 68 -5.18 -1.53 -1.31
C SER A 68 -4.70 -0.49 -0.28
N LEU A 69 -4.42 -0.89 0.97
CA LEU A 69 -3.83 -0.03 2.00
C LEU A 69 -2.49 0.57 1.56
N GLY A 70 -1.67 -0.19 0.83
CA GLY A 70 -0.40 0.30 0.28
C GLY A 70 -0.59 1.49 -0.67
N GLY A 71 -1.76 1.61 -1.31
CA GLY A 71 -2.08 2.79 -2.11
C GLY A 71 -2.34 4.05 -1.27
N LEU A 72 -2.91 3.92 -0.07
CA LEU A 72 -3.01 5.04 0.89
C LEU A 72 -1.62 5.47 1.37
N VAL A 73 -0.75 4.51 1.68
CA VAL A 73 0.66 4.78 2.03
C VAL A 73 1.40 5.46 0.88
N ALA A 74 1.20 5.01 -0.36
CA ALA A 74 1.82 5.60 -1.54
C ALA A 74 1.33 7.04 -1.81
N MET A 75 0.04 7.32 -1.59
CA MET A 75 -0.49 8.68 -1.66
C MET A 75 0.09 9.58 -0.57
N GLU A 76 0.19 9.09 0.67
CA GLU A 76 0.82 9.82 1.78
C GLU A 76 2.29 10.14 1.47
N PHE A 77 3.04 9.16 0.93
CA PHE A 77 4.42 9.35 0.47
C PHE A 77 4.50 10.44 -0.61
N ALA A 78 3.65 10.36 -1.64
CA ALA A 78 3.62 11.33 -2.72
C ALA A 78 3.33 12.76 -2.24
N GLY A 79 2.46 12.91 -1.23
CA GLY A 79 2.16 14.19 -0.62
C GLY A 79 3.34 14.76 0.19
N LEU A 80 4.07 13.91 0.91
CA LEU A 80 5.20 14.33 1.76
C LEU A 80 6.51 14.53 0.97
N TYR A 81 6.74 13.73 -0.08
CA TYR A 81 8.01 13.65 -0.81
C TYR A 81 7.81 13.64 -2.34
N PRO A 82 7.09 14.63 -2.92
CA PRO A 82 6.74 14.62 -4.34
C PRO A 82 7.96 14.58 -5.27
N ASP A 83 9.07 15.22 -4.88
CA ASP A 83 10.30 15.30 -5.70
C ASP A 83 11.05 13.96 -5.82
N LEU A 84 10.69 12.94 -5.02
CA LEU A 84 11.35 11.64 -5.06
C LEU A 84 10.72 10.68 -6.06
N ILE A 85 9.48 10.92 -6.50
CA ILE A 85 8.75 10.00 -7.37
C ILE A 85 8.48 10.60 -8.75
N LYS A 86 8.56 9.75 -9.77
CA LYS A 86 8.21 10.07 -11.16
C LYS A 86 6.74 9.82 -11.45
N ASN A 87 6.23 8.70 -10.94
CA ASN A 87 4.85 8.26 -11.14
C ASN A 87 4.30 7.71 -9.82
N LEU A 88 3.02 7.94 -9.58
CA LEU A 88 2.24 7.29 -8.54
C LEU A 88 1.24 6.33 -9.20
N ILE A 89 1.30 5.05 -8.86
CA ILE A 89 0.45 3.99 -9.41
C ILE A 89 -0.42 3.43 -8.29
N LEU A 90 -1.74 3.55 -8.43
CA LEU A 90 -2.71 3.12 -7.41
C LEU A 90 -3.50 1.92 -7.94
N ILE A 91 -3.30 0.76 -7.31
CA ILE A 91 -3.92 -0.51 -7.71
C ILE A 91 -5.00 -0.83 -6.68
N ALA A 92 -6.27 -0.83 -7.07
CA ALA A 92 -7.40 -1.11 -6.16
C ALA A 92 -7.24 -0.43 -4.78
N SER A 93 -6.78 0.83 -4.77
CA SER A 93 -6.34 1.54 -3.56
C SER A 93 -7.51 1.90 -2.65
N VAL A 94 -7.23 1.99 -1.36
CA VAL A 94 -8.08 2.79 -0.45
C VAL A 94 -8.19 4.21 -1.01
N GLY A 95 -9.40 4.76 -1.01
CA GLY A 95 -9.63 6.13 -1.47
C GLY A 95 -8.99 7.18 -0.56
N VAL A 96 -8.78 8.39 -1.08
CA VAL A 96 -8.18 9.54 -0.35
C VAL A 96 -8.91 9.93 0.94
N LYS A 97 -10.18 9.56 1.09
CA LYS A 97 -10.98 9.82 2.30
C LYS A 97 -11.02 8.62 3.26
N GLY A 98 -10.25 7.57 2.98
CA GLY A 98 -10.38 6.28 3.66
C GLY A 98 -11.70 5.59 3.33
N PHE A 99 -12.05 4.59 4.12
CA PHE A 99 -13.35 3.96 4.08
C PHE A 99 -14.29 4.63 5.06
N ILE A 100 -15.49 5.00 4.59
CA ILE A 100 -16.62 5.19 5.49
C ILE A 100 -17.11 3.80 5.84
N MET A 101 -16.60 3.25 6.94
CA MET A 101 -17.22 2.07 7.50
C MET A 101 -18.66 2.46 7.88
N PRO A 102 -19.67 1.70 7.44
CA PRO A 102 -20.99 1.82 8.05
C PRO A 102 -20.76 1.76 9.55
N LYS A 103 -21.21 2.78 10.30
CA LYS A 103 -21.31 2.63 11.75
C LYS A 103 -22.05 1.32 11.96
N ASP A 104 -21.65 0.52 12.95
CA ASP A 104 -22.45 -0.60 13.42
C ASP A 104 -23.86 -0.05 13.68
N LYS A 105 -24.73 -0.14 12.69
CA LYS A 105 -26.15 -0.18 12.94
C LYS A 105 -26.23 -1.45 13.75
N GLN A 106 -26.62 -1.35 15.03
CA GLN A 106 -27.30 -2.48 15.63
C GLN A 106 -28.24 -3.01 14.56
N ALA A 107 -27.99 -4.23 14.09
CA ALA A 107 -28.72 -4.82 12.99
C ALA A 107 -30.20 -4.76 13.33
N LYS A 108 -30.87 -3.76 12.74
CA LYS A 108 -32.29 -3.72 12.54
C LYS A 108 -32.41 -3.57 11.04
N ASP A 109 -32.45 -4.72 10.41
CA ASP A 109 -32.62 -4.89 8.99
C ASP A 109 -33.83 -4.07 8.53
N ASP A 110 -33.56 -3.14 7.62
CA ASP A 110 -34.53 -2.75 6.61
C ASP A 110 -33.74 -2.69 5.30
N ASP A 111 -33.72 -3.83 4.61
CA ASP A 111 -33.04 -4.08 3.35
C ASP A 111 -33.58 -3.23 2.18
N SER A 112 -34.46 -2.26 2.42
CA SER A 112 -35.05 -1.44 1.37
C SER A 112 -34.20 -0.26 0.87
N LYS A 113 -33.00 0.01 1.41
CA LYS A 113 -32.28 1.28 1.12
C LYS A 113 -30.81 1.24 0.73
N LEU A 114 -30.18 0.09 0.51
CA LEU A 114 -28.84 0.10 -0.10
C LEU A 114 -28.94 0.11 -1.64
N LYS A 115 -29.27 1.27 -2.21
CA LYS A 115 -29.01 1.52 -3.63
C LYS A 115 -27.59 2.05 -3.77
N LEU A 116 -26.66 1.18 -4.16
CA LEU A 116 -25.37 1.63 -4.66
C LEU A 116 -25.61 2.51 -5.90
N PRO A 117 -24.91 3.65 -6.05
CA PRO A 117 -25.00 4.41 -7.29
C PRO A 117 -24.48 3.53 -8.43
N ASN A 118 -25.26 3.49 -9.52
CA ASN A 118 -24.78 2.94 -10.77
C ASN A 118 -23.64 3.82 -11.27
N PHE A 119 -22.45 3.25 -11.36
CA PHE A 119 -21.40 3.74 -12.25
C PHE A 119 -21.59 3.09 -13.63
#